data_AF-Q0DAL5-F1
#
_entry.id   AF-Q0DAL5-F1
#
_cell.length_a   1.000
_cell.length_b   1.000
_cell.length_c   1.000
_cell.angle_alpha   90.00
_cell.angle_beta   90.00
_cell.angle_gamma   90.00
#
_symmetry.space_group_name_H-M   'P 1'
#
loop_
_entity.id
_entity.type
_entity.pdbx_description
1 polymer ?
#
loop_
_entity_poly.entity_id
_entity_poly.type
_entity_poly.pdbx_seq_one_letter_code
_entity_poly.pdbx_strand_id
1 'polypeptide(L)' 'GTIRDKVRKMEYKNREDFRHDVAQIALNAHTYNLNRHPHIPPLADELLELCDYLLEESADVLDDAEYAIED' A
#
# COMPACT_ATOMS: atom_id res chain seq x y z
N GLY A 1 -10.64 -7.70 -5.12
CA GLY A 1 -11.20 -6.34 -5.25
C GLY A 1 -10.05 -5.37 -5.42
N THR A 2 -10.33 -4.10 -5.73
CA THR A 2 -9.27 -3.08 -5.66
C THR A 2 -8.87 -2.84 -4.21
N ILE A 3 -7.71 -2.22 -3.95
CA ILE A 3 -7.26 -1.88 -2.58
C ILE A 3 -8.36 -1.11 -1.82
N ARG A 4 -9.04 -0.16 -2.48
CA ARG A 4 -10.15 0.61 -1.89
C ARG A 4 -11.33 -0.28 -1.47
N ASP A 5 -11.65 -1.32 -2.24
CA ASP A 5 -12.72 -2.26 -1.89
C ASP A 5 -12.33 -3.12 -0.69
N LYS A 6 -11.05 -3.55 -0.63
CA LYS A 6 -10.52 -4.35 0.48
C LYS A 6 -10.52 -3.55 1.79
N VAL A 7 -10.12 -2.26 1.76
CA VAL A 7 -10.23 -1.34 2.91
C VAL A 7 -11.69 -1.21 3.39
N ARG A 8 -12.63 -0.96 2.47
CA ARG A 8 -14.06 -0.80 2.83
C ARG A 8 -14.68 -2.05 3.46
N LYS A 9 -14.12 -3.23 3.15
CA LYS A 9 -14.54 -4.52 3.69
C LYS A 9 -13.77 -4.92 4.94
N MET A 10 -12.88 -4.07 5.45
CA MET A 10 -11.99 -4.37 6.59
C MET A 10 -11.19 -5.67 6.35
N GLU A 11 -10.77 -5.94 5.11
CA GLU A 11 -9.99 -7.14 4.77
C GLU A 11 -8.53 -7.05 5.26
N TYR A 12 -7.98 -5.84 5.38
CA TYR A 12 -6.68 -5.61 6.01
C TYR A 12 -6.88 -5.43 7.53
N LYS A 13 -6.13 -6.18 8.33
CA LYS A 13 -6.16 -6.06 9.80
C LYS A 13 -5.01 -5.24 10.35
N ASN A 14 -3.96 -5.06 9.56
CA ASN A 14 -2.80 -4.26 9.85
C ASN A 14 -2.34 -3.52 8.59
N ARG A 15 -1.50 -2.50 8.79
CA ARG A 15 -0.92 -1.70 7.73
C ARG A 15 -0.01 -2.51 6.82
N GLU A 16 0.64 -3.55 7.32
CA GLU A 16 1.54 -4.39 6.52
C GLU A 16 0.79 -5.13 5.40
N ASP A 17 -0.39 -5.67 5.69
CA ASP A 17 -1.23 -6.33 4.69
C ASP A 17 -1.71 -5.33 3.62
N PHE A 18 -2.04 -4.10 4.04
CA PHE A 18 -2.40 -3.02 3.11
C PHE A 18 -1.19 -2.60 2.25
N ARG A 19 -0.05 -2.36 2.89
CA ARG A 19 1.21 -1.94 2.25
C ARG A 19 1.73 -2.98 1.28
N HIS A 20 1.54 -4.27 1.57
CA HIS A 20 1.87 -5.37 0.66
C HIS A 20 1.15 -5.23 -0.69
N ASP A 21 -0.15 -4.95 -0.68
CA ASP A 21 -0.91 -4.77 -1.93
C ASP A 21 -0.51 -3.49 -2.67
N VAL A 22 -0.14 -2.42 -1.95
CA VAL A 22 0.39 -1.19 -2.57
C VAL A 22 1.74 -1.48 -3.24
N ALA A 23 2.64 -2.21 -2.57
CA ALA A 23 3.93 -2.60 -3.12
C ALA A 23 3.80 -3.48 -4.38
N GLN A 24 2.75 -4.29 -4.46
CA GLN A 24 2.45 -5.09 -5.65
C GLN A 24 2.14 -4.20 -6.88
N ILE A 25 1.65 -2.97 -6.70
CA ILE A 25 1.47 -1.99 -7.79
C ILE A 25 2.84 -1.64 -8.39
N ALA A 26 3.82 -1.28 -7.57
CA ALA A 26 5.18 -0.95 -8.02
C ALA A 26 5.85 -2.16 -8.70
N LEU A 27 5.78 -3.33 -8.09
CA LEU A 27 6.35 -4.56 -8.67
C LEU A 27 5.75 -4.89 -10.05
N ASN A 28 4.42 -4.77 -10.17
CA ASN A 28 3.74 -4.99 -11.44
C ASN A 28 4.07 -3.88 -12.46
N ALA A 29 4.19 -2.63 -12.02
CA ALA A 29 4.56 -1.52 -12.88
C ALA A 29 5.91 -1.79 -13.56
N HIS A 30 6.94 -2.16 -12.79
CA HIS A 30 8.24 -2.57 -13.32
C HIS A 30 8.13 -3.78 -14.25
N THR A 31 7.40 -4.83 -13.84
CA THR A 31 7.27 -6.07 -14.63
C THR A 31 6.65 -5.83 -16.00
N TYR A 32 5.61 -4.99 -16.11
CA TYR A 32 4.84 -4.83 -17.34
C TYR A 32 5.23 -3.59 -18.16
N ASN A 33 5.79 -2.55 -17.53
CA ASN A 33 5.93 -1.25 -18.17
C ASN A 33 7.38 -0.80 -18.41
N LEU A 34 8.39 -1.50 -17.90
CA LEU A 34 9.79 -1.06 -18.03
C LEU A 34 10.20 -0.71 -19.46
N ASN A 35 9.80 -1.53 -20.45
CA ASN A 35 10.10 -1.29 -21.87
C ASN A 35 8.95 -0.64 -22.65
N ARG A 36 7.71 -0.72 -22.14
CA ARG A 36 6.50 -0.31 -22.86
C ARG A 36 6.12 1.14 -22.55
N HIS A 37 6.16 1.49 -21.27
CA HIS A 37 5.79 2.80 -20.73
C HIS A 37 6.75 3.16 -19.58
N PRO A 38 8.00 3.52 -19.89
CA PRO A 38 9.08 3.66 -18.89
C PRO A 38 8.86 4.78 -17.86
N HIS A 39 7.87 5.66 -18.06
CA HIS A 39 7.48 6.68 -17.09
C HIS A 39 6.53 6.16 -15.99
N ILE A 40 5.94 4.97 -16.16
CA ILE A 40 5.00 4.39 -15.18
C ILE A 40 5.71 3.82 -13.94
N PRO A 41 6.81 3.05 -14.06
CA PRO A 41 7.47 2.51 -12.87
C PRO A 41 7.93 3.59 -11.87
N PRO A 42 8.58 4.70 -12.27
CA PRO A 42 8.94 5.77 -11.33
C PRO A 42 7.73 6.38 -10.61
N LEU A 43 6.60 6.53 -11.29
CA LEU A 43 5.37 7.03 -10.66
C LEU A 43 4.79 6.04 -9.64
N ALA A 44 4.92 4.73 -9.90
CA ALA A 44 4.51 3.70 -8.97
C ALA A 44 5.45 3.61 -7.75
N ASP A 45 6.74 3.88 -7.94
CA ASP A 45 7.72 4.00 -6.87
C ASP A 45 7.39 5.22 -5.98
N GLU A 46 7.11 6.39 -6.57
CA GLU A 46 6.65 7.60 -5.85
C GLU A 46 5.35 7.36 -5.06
N LEU A 47 4.40 6.60 -5.62
CA LEU A 47 3.18 6.21 -4.92
C LEU A 47 3.48 5.37 -3.67
N LEU A 48 4.41 4.42 -3.78
CA LEU A 48 4.80 3.56 -2.66
C LEU A 48 5.53 4.36 -1.58
N GLU A 49 6.44 5.26 -1.96
CA GLU A 49 7.14 6.15 -1.02
C GLU A 49 6.16 7.06 -0.26
N LEU A 50 5.18 7.66 -0.95
CA LEU A 50 4.15 8.47 -0.31
C LEU A 50 3.28 7.63 0.63
N CYS A 51 2.97 6.39 0.25
CA CYS A 51 2.24 5.46 1.11
C CYS A 51 3.03 5.16 2.39
N ASP A 52 4.30 4.80 2.27
CA ASP A 52 5.17 4.50 3.42
C ASP A 52 5.30 5.72 4.35
N TYR A 53 5.44 6.93 3.79
CA TYR A 53 5.45 8.18 4.57
C TYR A 53 4.15 8.41 5.36
N LEU A 54 2.99 8.24 4.73
CA LEU A 54 1.70 8.47 5.40
C LEU A 54 1.38 7.40 6.46
N LEU A 55 1.83 6.16 6.24
CA LEU A 55 1.72 5.09 7.24
C LEU A 55 2.57 5.40 8.47
N GLU A 56 3.80 5.90 8.28
CA GLU A 56 4.67 6.34 9.37
C GLU A 56 4.10 7.56 10.11
N GLU A 57 3.60 8.57 9.38
CA GLU A 57 2.97 9.75 9.99
C GLU A 57 1.74 9.39 10.83
N SER A 58 1.06 8.30 10.46
CA SER A 58 -0.15 7.81 11.16
C SER A 58 0.15 6.68 12.15
N ALA A 59 1.43 6.39 12.45
CA ALA A 59 1.82 5.18 13.15
C ALA A 59 1.15 4.99 14.50
N ASP A 60 1.13 6.03 15.35
CA ASP A 60 0.52 5.97 16.69
C ASP A 60 -0.97 5.56 16.63
N VAL A 61 -1.74 6.15 15.72
CA VAL A 61 -3.19 5.88 15.59
C VAL A 61 -3.44 4.49 15.00
N LEU A 62 -2.59 4.07 14.07
CA LEU A 62 -2.66 2.74 13.49
C LEU A 62 -2.26 1.67 14.51
N ASP A 63 -1.27 1.92 15.37
CA ASP A 63 -0.82 0.98 16.41
C ASP A 63 -1.97 0.69 17.37
N ASP A 64 -2.64 1.74 17.87
CA ASP A 64 -3.80 1.60 18.76
C ASP A 64 -4.96 0.84 18.09
N ALA A 65 -5.23 1.14 16.82
CA ALA A 65 -6.31 0.51 16.07
C ALA A 65 -6.03 -0.96 15.74
N GLU A 66 -4.79 -1.30 15.37
CA GLU A 66 -4.34 -2.65 15.06
C GLU A 66 -4.37 -3.52 16.32
N TYR A 67 -3.88 -3.01 17.45
CA TYR A 67 -3.95 -3.68 18.74
C TYR A 67 -5.41 -4.00 19.13
N ALA A 68 -6.32 -3.04 18.99
CA ALA A 68 -7.74 -3.22 19.31
C ALA A 68 -8.50 -4.19 18.39
N ILE A 69 -7.92 -4.59 17.25
CA ILE A 69 -8.47 -5.60 16.34
C ILE A 69 -8.02 -7.02 16.74
N GLU A 70 -6.86 -7.15 17.40
CA GLU A 70 -6.31 -8.44 17.85
C GLU A 70 -6.91 -8.92 19.18
N ASP A 71 -7.41 -8.00 20.02
CA ASP A 71 -8.15 -8.27 21.28
C ASP A 71 -9.62 -8.66 21.06
#